data_AF-A0A9E5PNE2-F1
#
_entry.id   AF-A0A9E5PNE2-F1
#
_cell.length_a   1.000
_cell.length_b   1.000
_cell.length_c   1.000
_cell.angle_alpha   90.00
_cell.angle_beta   90.00
_cell.angle_gamma   90.00
#
_symmetry.space_group_name_H-M   'P 1'
#
loop_
_entity.id
_entity.type
_entity.pdbx_description
1 polymer ?
#
loop_
_entity_poly.entity_id
_entity_poly.type
_entity_poly.pdbx_seq_one_letter_code
_entity_poly.pdbx_strand_id
1 'polypeptide(L)'
;MFSIPAGPRRPPRLALSLLALALAWPASFVQAQNDAAARAAAQRPGANAPGNPGGNLALPSLGDGEGLTVSAERRLGDRIARSIYRDPDYLDDPMLVDYLQLLWQPLLAAAKQRGEVPPELAERLAWELMISRERSVNAFALPGGYLGVNLGLLAVTERPEELASVLAHELSHVSQRHIARMMSNEQRLAPWMIGAMILGALAAGSNPQAAGAAIAGGSAVAAQQSLKFSRDMEREADRVGFGVLTGAGFDGQGFVSMFDKLAQASRLNDDGAFPYLRSHPLTGERIADMQSRLPSAAAGVGPRADAPLRPAGLPSAAMHALASARARVLAERNSTRWSGWVQIAAGSAAKPGELYAGALSAQRLGQHDRAAELAQRLRTAVAGSDARAMADALMLELLMLPGAPANAALLAELRDAALASGSRGPLLLGAQAAIASGEAERAASRLQVWVVDHPRDAQAWQTLARAHQARGRTLRAVRAEAEARAAHFDWDGALERLKAAQALPPAQRNADPIELAIVDSRRRDVEDRLREAMREEDKR
;
A
#
# COMPACT_ATOMS: atom_id res chain seq x y z
N MET A 1 68.16 18.85 16.51
CA MET A 1 69.40 19.42 15.96
C MET A 1 69.74 18.60 14.72
N PHE A 2 69.86 19.26 13.55
CA PHE A 2 70.19 18.74 12.21
C PHE A 2 69.16 17.83 11.51
N SER A 3 69.00 17.81 10.19
CA SER A 3 68.99 18.83 9.11
C SER A 3 68.58 18.08 7.83
N ILE A 4 67.84 18.75 6.96
CA ILE A 4 67.32 18.28 5.66
C ILE A 4 68.44 18.16 4.61
N PRO A 5 68.26 17.36 3.53
CA PRO A 5 68.37 17.99 2.21
C PRO A 5 67.17 17.69 1.29
N ALA A 6 66.82 18.72 0.52
CA ALA A 6 65.68 18.82 -0.37
C ALA A 6 66.01 18.37 -1.80
N GLY A 7 65.02 17.82 -2.50
CA GLY A 7 64.98 17.57 -3.95
C GLY A 7 63.64 18.04 -4.55
N PRO A 8 63.57 18.30 -5.87
CA PRO A 8 62.83 19.44 -6.41
C PRO A 8 61.32 19.20 -6.64
N ARG A 9 60.54 20.25 -6.33
CA ARG A 9 59.11 20.38 -6.58
C ARG A 9 58.84 20.61 -8.08
N ARG A 10 57.93 19.82 -8.67
CA ARG A 10 57.22 20.14 -9.92
C ARG A 10 55.80 20.63 -9.60
N PRO A 11 55.23 21.58 -10.36
CA PRO A 11 54.03 22.32 -9.97
C PRO A 11 52.74 21.50 -10.22
N PRO A 12 51.71 21.62 -9.36
CA PRO A 12 50.36 21.19 -9.73
C PRO A 12 49.76 22.20 -10.70
N ARG A 13 49.05 21.66 -11.70
CA ARG A 13 48.33 22.40 -12.73
C ARG A 13 47.32 23.37 -12.11
N LEU A 14 47.28 24.55 -12.72
CA LEU A 14 46.39 25.68 -12.48
C LEU A 14 44.95 25.26 -12.18
N ALA A 15 44.52 25.53 -10.95
CA ALA A 15 43.13 25.78 -10.61
C ALA A 15 42.80 27.22 -11.05
N LEU A 16 41.92 27.37 -12.03
CA LEU A 16 41.33 28.65 -12.41
C LEU A 16 39.80 28.54 -12.30
N SER A 17 39.30 29.14 -11.22
CA SER A 17 38.24 30.15 -11.27
C SER A 17 36.91 29.80 -11.94
N LEU A 18 35.94 29.28 -11.18
CA LEU A 18 34.51 29.58 -11.39
C LEU A 18 33.78 29.59 -10.03
N LEU A 19 34.04 30.65 -9.26
CA LEU A 19 33.27 31.04 -8.08
C LEU A 19 33.07 32.55 -8.14
N ALA A 20 32.15 32.99 -9.02
CA ALA A 20 31.53 34.32 -9.03
C ALA A 20 30.49 34.39 -10.17
N LEU A 21 29.24 34.00 -9.89
CA LEU A 21 28.04 34.51 -10.59
C LEU A 21 26.79 34.14 -9.79
N ALA A 22 26.72 34.70 -8.58
CA ALA A 22 25.46 34.97 -7.90
C ALA A 22 25.20 36.48 -8.02
N LEU A 23 23.93 36.84 -8.18
CA LEU A 23 23.35 38.19 -8.15
C LEU A 23 23.37 39.00 -9.47
N ALA A 24 22.36 38.74 -10.31
CA ALA A 24 21.70 39.77 -11.10
C ALA A 24 20.27 39.30 -11.49
N TRP A 25 19.30 39.54 -10.61
CA TRP A 25 17.88 39.41 -10.93
C TRP A 25 17.44 40.70 -11.65
N PRO A 26 16.83 40.65 -12.85
CA PRO A 26 16.30 41.87 -13.45
C PRO A 26 15.04 42.31 -12.69
N ALA A 27 15.05 43.57 -12.25
CA ALA A 27 13.97 44.26 -11.52
C ALA A 27 12.64 44.39 -12.31
N SER A 28 12.54 43.82 -13.51
CA SER A 28 11.34 43.81 -14.35
C SER A 28 10.30 42.75 -13.96
N PHE A 29 10.65 41.77 -13.10
CA PHE A 29 9.73 40.69 -12.71
C PHE A 29 8.80 41.06 -11.54
N VAL A 30 9.19 42.02 -10.70
CA VAL A 30 8.40 42.49 -9.54
C VAL A 30 7.31 43.49 -9.98
N GLN A 31 7.55 44.28 -11.03
CA GLN A 31 6.56 45.23 -11.57
C GLN A 31 5.35 44.49 -12.20
N ALA A 32 5.60 43.36 -12.89
CA ALA A 32 4.56 42.57 -13.54
C ALA A 32 3.61 41.86 -12.56
N GLN A 33 4.06 41.56 -11.33
CA GLN A 33 3.20 40.98 -10.29
C GLN A 33 2.27 42.01 -9.66
N ASN A 34 2.71 43.27 -9.52
CA ASN A 34 1.90 44.33 -8.92
C ASN A 34 0.80 44.84 -9.89
N ASP A 35 1.07 44.89 -11.20
CA ASP A 35 0.09 45.33 -12.19
C ASP A 35 -1.02 44.29 -12.44
N ALA A 36 -0.73 43.00 -12.23
CA ALA A 36 -1.72 41.92 -12.34
C ALA A 36 -2.67 41.87 -11.14
N ALA A 37 -2.18 42.16 -9.93
CA ALA A 37 -2.99 42.25 -8.71
C ALA A 37 -3.96 43.45 -8.75
N ALA A 38 -3.58 44.57 -9.36
CA ALA A 38 -4.43 45.74 -9.52
C ALA A 38 -5.59 45.54 -10.53
N ARG A 39 -5.40 44.66 -11.54
CA ARG A 39 -6.44 44.36 -12.55
C ARG A 39 -7.45 43.29 -12.10
N ALA A 40 -7.07 42.41 -11.17
CA ALA A 40 -7.97 41.41 -10.58
C ALA A 40 -8.96 41.97 -9.55
N ALA A 41 -8.72 43.20 -9.05
CA ALA A 41 -9.60 43.85 -8.06
C ALA A 41 -10.78 44.64 -8.65
N ALA A 42 -10.89 44.77 -9.98
CA ALA A 42 -11.81 45.70 -10.63
C ALA A 42 -13.03 45.08 -11.35
N GLN A 43 -13.33 43.79 -11.19
CA GLN A 43 -14.50 43.18 -11.83
C GLN A 43 -15.34 42.37 -10.83
N ARG A 44 -16.28 43.07 -10.21
CA ARG A 44 -17.51 42.47 -9.68
C ARG A 44 -18.68 42.96 -10.53
N PRO A 45 -19.60 42.07 -10.91
CA PRO A 45 -21.00 42.43 -10.94
C PRO A 45 -21.79 41.53 -9.98
N GLY A 46 -22.56 42.17 -9.09
CA GLY A 46 -23.61 41.50 -8.34
C GLY A 46 -24.95 41.62 -9.07
N ALA A 47 -25.83 40.65 -8.87
CA ALA A 47 -27.29 40.82 -8.83
C ALA A 47 -27.97 39.53 -8.33
N ASN A 48 -28.87 39.69 -7.35
CA ASN A 48 -29.84 38.71 -6.87
C ASN A 48 -31.00 38.51 -7.87
N ALA A 49 -31.57 37.29 -7.95
CA ALA A 49 -33.03 37.02 -8.00
C ALA A 49 -33.36 35.50 -8.04
N PRO A 50 -34.59 35.06 -7.67
CA PRO A 50 -34.83 33.78 -6.98
C PRO A 50 -35.61 32.70 -7.76
N GLY A 51 -35.44 31.43 -7.32
CA GLY A 51 -36.46 30.37 -7.17
C GLY A 51 -37.17 29.73 -8.38
N ASN A 52 -36.99 28.41 -8.57
CA ASN A 52 -38.10 27.44 -8.69
C ASN A 52 -37.62 25.99 -8.47
N PRO A 53 -38.42 25.08 -7.85
CA PRO A 53 -38.03 23.70 -7.56
C PRO A 53 -38.59 22.69 -8.60
N GLY A 54 -37.86 21.60 -8.80
CA GLY A 54 -38.40 20.36 -9.40
C GLY A 54 -37.67 19.85 -10.64
N GLY A 55 -37.33 18.56 -10.62
CA GLY A 55 -37.00 17.80 -11.84
C GLY A 55 -35.67 17.06 -11.77
N ASN A 56 -35.69 15.85 -11.23
CA ASN A 56 -34.59 14.90 -11.22
C ASN A 56 -34.36 14.37 -12.65
N LEU A 57 -33.37 14.94 -13.36
CA LEU A 57 -32.80 14.40 -14.60
C LEU A 57 -31.28 14.58 -14.49
N ALA A 58 -30.60 13.54 -13.99
CA ALA A 58 -29.15 13.48 -14.00
C ALA A 58 -28.68 13.32 -15.46
N LEU A 59 -28.40 14.44 -16.10
CA LEU A 59 -27.72 14.48 -17.39
C LEU A 59 -26.29 13.97 -17.20
N PRO A 60 -25.74 13.17 -18.14
CA PRO A 60 -24.32 12.86 -18.16
C PRO A 60 -23.52 14.17 -18.21
N SER A 61 -22.56 14.32 -17.29
CA SER A 61 -21.65 15.48 -17.25
C SER A 61 -20.78 15.51 -18.51
N LEU A 62 -21.29 16.14 -19.56
CA LEU A 62 -20.52 16.51 -20.74
C LEU A 62 -19.69 17.75 -20.40
N GLY A 63 -18.47 17.48 -19.94
CA GLY A 63 -17.30 18.38 -19.97
C GLY A 63 -17.47 19.78 -19.40
N ASP A 64 -17.00 19.98 -18.17
CA ASP A 64 -16.53 21.28 -17.69
C ASP A 64 -15.26 21.08 -16.83
N GLY A 65 -14.15 21.70 -17.24
CA GLY A 65 -12.98 21.96 -16.41
C GLY A 65 -11.64 21.45 -16.95
N GLU A 66 -10.66 22.36 -17.07
CA GLU A 66 -9.24 22.19 -17.43
C GLU A 66 -8.43 21.29 -16.45
N GLY A 67 -9.05 20.28 -15.86
CA GLY A 67 -8.47 19.40 -14.85
C GLY A 67 -8.18 17.98 -15.34
N LEU A 68 -7.48 17.20 -14.50
CA LEU A 68 -7.18 15.80 -14.79
C LEU A 68 -8.47 14.97 -14.85
N THR A 69 -8.77 14.34 -15.99
CA THR A 69 -9.93 13.43 -16.11
C THR A 69 -9.73 12.18 -15.26
N VAL A 70 -10.82 11.52 -14.83
CA VAL A 70 -10.75 10.29 -14.01
C VAL A 70 -9.92 9.19 -14.70
N SER A 71 -10.07 9.03 -16.01
CA SER A 71 -9.26 8.06 -16.77
C SER A 71 -7.80 8.47 -16.91
N ALA A 72 -7.48 9.76 -17.05
CA ALA A 72 -6.10 10.22 -17.06
C ALA A 72 -5.45 10.05 -15.67
N GLU A 73 -6.20 10.31 -14.61
CA GLU A 73 -5.82 10.08 -13.22
C GLU A 73 -5.53 8.60 -12.96
N ARG A 74 -6.43 7.70 -13.40
CA ARG A 74 -6.21 6.25 -13.33
C ARG A 74 -4.91 5.83 -14.02
N ARG A 75 -4.68 6.27 -15.26
CA ARG A 75 -3.46 5.95 -16.01
C ARG A 75 -2.19 6.47 -15.33
N LEU A 76 -2.26 7.64 -14.67
CA LEU A 76 -1.16 8.15 -13.87
C LEU A 76 -0.88 7.24 -12.67
N GLY A 77 -1.94 6.84 -11.96
CA GLY A 77 -1.87 5.86 -10.88
C GLY A 77 -1.22 4.55 -11.31
N ASP A 78 -1.68 3.94 -12.41
CA ASP A 78 -1.15 2.66 -12.90
C ASP A 78 0.36 2.70 -13.19
N ARG A 79 0.88 3.83 -13.69
CA ARG A 79 2.33 4.02 -13.91
C ARG A 79 3.10 4.12 -12.60
N ILE A 80 2.57 4.87 -11.64
CA ILE A 80 3.19 4.98 -10.31
C ILE A 80 3.16 3.61 -9.63
N ALA A 81 2.02 2.92 -9.65
CA ALA A 81 1.85 1.57 -9.14
C ALA A 81 2.86 0.58 -9.75
N ARG A 82 3.06 0.60 -11.07
CA ARG A 82 4.08 -0.22 -11.76
C ARG A 82 5.47 -0.02 -11.16
N SER A 83 5.84 1.20 -10.81
CA SER A 83 7.14 1.48 -10.18
C SER A 83 7.21 0.99 -8.74
N ILE A 84 6.14 1.14 -7.97
CA ILE A 84 6.05 0.68 -6.58
C ILE A 84 6.17 -0.84 -6.52
N TYR A 85 5.50 -1.59 -7.40
CA TYR A 85 5.63 -3.06 -7.44
C TYR A 85 7.06 -3.55 -7.73
N ARG A 86 7.94 -2.68 -8.27
CA ARG A 86 9.35 -2.99 -8.52
C ARG A 86 10.27 -2.53 -7.37
N ASP A 87 9.74 -1.78 -6.42
CA ASP A 87 10.48 -1.30 -5.27
C ASP A 87 10.79 -2.46 -4.30
N PRO A 88 12.03 -2.63 -3.84
CA PRO A 88 12.39 -3.66 -2.85
C PRO A 88 11.64 -3.54 -1.51
N ASP A 89 11.14 -2.36 -1.16
CA ASP A 89 10.37 -2.13 0.06
C ASP A 89 8.86 -2.37 -0.12
N TYR A 90 8.36 -2.56 -1.35
CA TYR A 90 7.00 -3.08 -1.55
C TYR A 90 6.85 -4.48 -0.95
N LEU A 91 5.74 -4.68 -0.26
CA LEU A 91 5.47 -5.91 0.48
C LEU A 91 4.09 -6.48 0.10
N ASP A 92 4.10 -7.69 -0.48
CA ASP A 92 2.90 -8.52 -0.63
C ASP A 92 2.91 -9.66 0.42
N ASP A 93 2.72 -9.27 1.68
CA ASP A 93 2.62 -10.22 2.79
C ASP A 93 1.18 -10.78 2.85
N PRO A 94 1.00 -12.10 2.71
CA PRO A 94 -0.34 -12.69 2.59
C PRO A 94 -1.24 -12.41 3.80
N MET A 95 -0.65 -12.32 5.01
CA MET A 95 -1.42 -12.12 6.25
C MET A 95 -1.77 -10.67 6.48
N LEU A 96 -0.84 -9.76 6.23
CA LEU A 96 -1.11 -8.33 6.37
C LEU A 96 -2.06 -7.82 5.30
N VAL A 97 -1.99 -8.34 4.06
CA VAL A 97 -2.96 -8.02 3.01
C VAL A 97 -4.37 -8.43 3.43
N ASP A 98 -4.58 -9.67 3.87
CA ASP A 98 -5.89 -10.13 4.37
C ASP A 98 -6.39 -9.26 5.52
N TYR A 99 -5.53 -9.01 6.51
CA TYR A 99 -5.88 -8.18 7.65
C TYR A 99 -6.30 -6.76 7.24
N LEU A 100 -5.56 -6.12 6.34
CA LEU A 100 -5.91 -4.79 5.83
C LEU A 100 -7.21 -4.83 5.01
N GLN A 101 -7.47 -5.89 4.26
CA GLN A 101 -8.73 -6.03 3.52
C GLN A 101 -9.95 -6.16 4.43
N LEU A 102 -9.82 -6.78 5.61
CA LEU A 102 -10.87 -6.80 6.64
C LEU A 102 -11.22 -5.41 7.18
N LEU A 103 -10.28 -4.45 7.10
CA LEU A 103 -10.56 -3.05 7.40
C LEU A 103 -11.08 -2.29 6.18
N TRP A 104 -10.45 -2.50 5.02
CA TRP A 104 -10.67 -1.73 3.82
C TRP A 104 -12.02 -1.96 3.16
N GLN A 105 -12.44 -3.22 3.03
CA GLN A 105 -13.67 -3.55 2.31
C GLN A 105 -14.93 -2.94 2.98
N PRO A 106 -15.10 -3.00 4.31
CA PRO A 106 -16.19 -2.29 4.98
C PRO A 106 -16.15 -0.77 4.77
N LEU A 107 -14.97 -0.15 4.81
CA LEU A 107 -14.80 1.29 4.57
C LEU A 107 -15.20 1.67 3.15
N LEU A 108 -14.73 0.94 2.15
CA LEU A 108 -15.08 1.18 0.75
C LEU A 108 -16.57 0.94 0.48
N ALA A 109 -17.16 -0.09 1.09
CA ALA A 109 -18.59 -0.34 1.01
C ALA A 109 -19.41 0.80 1.63
N ALA A 110 -19.02 1.28 2.81
CA ALA A 110 -19.67 2.43 3.47
C ALA A 110 -19.54 3.70 2.64
N ALA A 111 -18.36 3.97 2.06
CA ALA A 111 -18.16 5.13 1.18
C ALA A 111 -19.03 5.08 -0.08
N LYS A 112 -19.22 3.90 -0.68
CA LYS A 112 -20.16 3.69 -1.80
C LYS A 112 -21.61 3.93 -1.38
N GLN A 113 -22.03 3.38 -0.24
CA GLN A 113 -23.39 3.55 0.27
C GLN A 113 -23.72 5.00 0.62
N ARG A 114 -22.72 5.74 1.12
CA ARG A 114 -22.83 7.17 1.45
C ARG A 114 -22.77 8.09 0.22
N GLY A 115 -22.43 7.57 -0.95
CA GLY A 115 -22.30 8.33 -2.20
C GLY A 115 -20.96 9.06 -2.36
N GLU A 116 -20.02 8.88 -1.43
CA GLU A 116 -18.65 9.45 -1.53
C GLU A 116 -17.87 8.79 -2.69
N VAL A 117 -18.19 7.52 -2.98
CA VAL A 117 -17.66 6.78 -4.13
C VAL A 117 -18.81 6.46 -5.09
N PRO A 118 -19.17 7.39 -6.00
CA PRO A 118 -20.21 7.16 -6.99
C PRO A 118 -19.80 6.06 -7.99
N PRO A 119 -20.77 5.46 -8.73
CA PRO A 119 -20.50 4.35 -9.64
C PRO A 119 -19.36 4.60 -10.64
N GLU A 120 -19.26 5.83 -11.16
CA GLU A 120 -18.18 6.20 -12.08
C GLU A 120 -16.78 6.06 -11.44
N LEU A 121 -16.59 6.56 -10.22
CA LEU A 121 -15.32 6.45 -9.52
C LEU A 121 -15.07 5.01 -9.05
N ALA A 122 -16.12 4.30 -8.64
CA ALA A 122 -16.04 2.90 -8.23
C ALA A 122 -15.50 2.00 -9.36
N GLU A 123 -15.91 2.25 -10.60
CA GLU A 123 -15.51 1.48 -11.78
C GLU A 123 -14.15 1.90 -12.33
N ARG A 124 -13.86 3.21 -12.37
CA ARG A 124 -12.67 3.73 -13.06
C ARG A 124 -11.39 3.73 -12.21
N LEU A 125 -11.50 3.94 -10.90
CA LEU A 125 -10.34 3.96 -10.00
C LEU A 125 -10.00 2.56 -9.47
N ALA A 126 -8.78 2.37 -8.99
CA ALA A 126 -8.27 1.06 -8.57
C ALA A 126 -8.79 0.61 -7.19
N TRP A 127 -8.89 1.53 -6.23
CA TRP A 127 -9.23 1.27 -4.83
C TRP A 127 -8.35 0.18 -4.19
N GLU A 128 -7.04 0.24 -4.46
CA GLU A 128 -6.07 -0.79 -4.10
C GLU A 128 -5.11 -0.31 -3.00
N LEU A 129 -4.93 -1.14 -1.97
CA LEU A 129 -3.97 -0.91 -0.89
C LEU A 129 -2.62 -1.57 -1.21
N MET A 130 -1.56 -0.82 -0.98
CA MET A 130 -0.16 -1.23 -1.12
C MET A 130 0.54 -1.12 0.22
N ILE A 131 1.38 -2.10 0.54
CA ILE A 131 2.13 -2.11 1.80
C ILE A 131 3.59 -1.80 1.50
N SER A 132 4.17 -0.87 2.26
CA SER A 132 5.62 -0.61 2.27
C SER A 132 6.23 -1.11 3.57
N ARG A 133 7.40 -1.74 3.47
CA ARG A 133 8.19 -2.26 4.61
C ARG A 133 8.73 -1.15 5.54
N GLU A 134 8.56 0.11 5.16
CA GLU A 134 9.05 1.24 5.96
C GLU A 134 8.56 1.23 7.41
N ARG A 135 9.46 1.58 8.33
CA ARG A 135 9.19 1.73 9.77
C ARG A 135 8.56 3.06 10.13
N SER A 136 8.59 4.02 9.21
CA SER A 136 8.00 5.33 9.40
C SER A 136 6.48 5.19 9.56
N VAL A 137 5.89 6.00 10.43
CA VAL A 137 4.44 6.06 10.60
C VAL A 137 3.88 6.89 9.45
N ASN A 138 3.34 6.21 8.44
CA ASN A 138 2.77 6.84 7.27
C ASN A 138 1.67 6.01 6.59
N ALA A 139 0.75 6.71 5.95
CA ALA A 139 -0.15 6.23 4.92
C ALA A 139 -0.34 7.37 3.91
N PHE A 140 -0.74 7.05 2.68
CA PHE A 140 -0.90 8.06 1.65
C PHE A 140 -1.83 7.62 0.53
N ALA A 141 -2.62 8.55 -0.01
CA ALA A 141 -3.32 8.40 -1.28
C ALA A 141 -2.42 8.75 -2.47
N LEU A 142 -2.57 8.00 -3.56
CA LEU A 142 -1.97 8.26 -4.86
C LEU A 142 -3.07 8.49 -5.92
N PRO A 143 -2.75 9.18 -7.03
CA PRO A 143 -3.64 9.25 -8.18
C PRO A 143 -4.15 7.86 -8.60
N GLY A 144 -5.39 7.82 -9.10
CA GLY A 144 -5.95 6.60 -9.68
C GLY A 144 -6.56 5.63 -8.67
N GLY A 145 -6.67 6.03 -7.40
CA GLY A 145 -7.24 5.21 -6.33
C GLY A 145 -6.28 4.16 -5.79
N TYR A 146 -4.99 4.44 -5.82
CA TYR A 146 -3.99 3.65 -5.11
C TYR A 146 -3.74 4.27 -3.73
N LEU A 147 -3.56 3.43 -2.71
CA LEU A 147 -3.32 3.87 -1.34
C LEU A 147 -2.13 3.10 -0.77
N GLY A 148 -1.20 3.78 -0.14
CA GLY A 148 -0.03 3.19 0.52
C GLY A 148 -0.18 3.18 2.03
N VAL A 149 0.32 2.13 2.67
CA VAL A 149 0.42 1.99 4.13
C VAL A 149 1.81 1.50 4.48
N ASN A 150 2.50 2.21 5.36
CA ASN A 150 3.78 1.77 5.89
C ASN A 150 3.56 0.82 7.07
N LEU A 151 4.39 -0.22 7.19
CA LEU A 151 4.34 -1.14 8.33
C LEU A 151 4.51 -0.43 9.68
N GLY A 152 5.25 0.69 9.71
CA GLY A 152 5.38 1.54 10.88
C GLY A 152 4.03 2.01 11.44
N LEU A 153 3.09 2.41 10.56
CA LEU A 153 1.75 2.82 10.98
C LEU A 153 1.00 1.66 11.66
N LEU A 154 0.97 0.50 11.01
CA LEU A 154 0.31 -0.70 11.54
C LEU A 154 0.95 -1.19 12.86
N ALA A 155 2.26 -0.95 13.04
CA ALA A 155 3.01 -1.36 14.23
C ALA A 155 2.79 -0.48 15.48
N VAL A 156 2.26 0.75 15.31
CA VAL A 156 2.01 1.70 16.41
C VAL A 156 0.53 1.81 16.82
N THR A 157 -0.38 1.33 15.98
CA THR A 157 -1.81 1.24 16.32
C THR A 157 -2.03 0.11 17.32
N GLU A 158 -2.87 0.38 18.31
CA GLU A 158 -3.24 -0.60 19.35
C GLU A 158 -4.61 -1.22 19.09
N ARG A 159 -5.43 -0.52 18.30
CA ARG A 159 -6.79 -0.91 17.98
C ARG A 159 -7.03 -0.91 16.48
N PRO A 160 -7.87 -1.82 15.97
CA PRO A 160 -8.23 -1.83 14.55
C PRO A 160 -8.92 -0.53 14.12
N GLU A 161 -9.68 0.12 14.99
CA GLU A 161 -10.36 1.38 14.68
C GLU A 161 -9.40 2.56 14.46
N GLU A 162 -8.23 2.56 15.11
CA GLU A 162 -7.21 3.59 14.88
C GLU A 162 -6.67 3.51 13.45
N LEU A 163 -6.30 2.30 13.02
CA LEU A 163 -5.84 2.11 11.66
C LEU A 163 -6.95 2.36 10.63
N ALA A 164 -8.15 1.87 10.91
CA ALA A 164 -9.31 2.11 10.05
C ALA A 164 -9.59 3.61 9.91
N SER A 165 -9.39 4.43 10.95
CA SER A 165 -9.55 5.89 10.86
C SER A 165 -8.58 6.52 9.85
N VAL A 166 -7.32 6.09 9.83
CA VAL A 166 -6.33 6.56 8.84
C VAL A 166 -6.70 6.08 7.43
N LEU A 167 -7.12 4.83 7.27
CA LEU A 167 -7.56 4.32 5.97
C LEU A 167 -8.81 5.06 5.45
N ALA A 168 -9.75 5.41 6.33
CA ALA A 168 -10.93 6.18 5.98
C ALA A 168 -10.57 7.62 5.59
N HIS A 169 -9.59 8.22 6.26
CA HIS A 169 -9.02 9.52 5.92
C HIS A 169 -8.38 9.51 4.52
N GLU A 170 -7.52 8.53 4.22
CA GLU A 170 -6.89 8.40 2.91
C GLU A 170 -7.90 8.07 1.79
N LEU A 171 -8.90 7.23 2.09
CA LEU A 171 -10.03 6.99 1.18
C LEU A 171 -10.74 8.31 0.83
N SER A 172 -10.88 9.20 1.81
CA SER A 172 -11.50 10.51 1.64
C SER A 172 -10.66 11.43 0.74
N HIS A 173 -9.33 11.38 0.82
CA HIS A 173 -8.48 12.09 -0.15
C HIS A 173 -8.69 11.64 -1.59
N VAL A 174 -8.88 10.34 -1.82
CA VAL A 174 -9.13 9.77 -3.15
C VAL A 174 -10.54 10.10 -3.65
N SER A 175 -11.57 9.82 -2.85
CA SER A 175 -12.98 10.04 -3.22
C SER A 175 -13.27 11.51 -3.50
N GLN A 176 -12.70 12.43 -2.70
CA GLN A 176 -12.80 13.86 -2.92
C GLN A 176 -11.84 14.38 -4.01
N ARG A 177 -11.07 13.50 -4.65
CA ARG A 177 -10.12 13.80 -5.73
C ARG A 177 -9.16 14.93 -5.37
N HIS A 178 -8.70 14.98 -4.11
CA HIS A 178 -7.85 16.06 -3.60
C HIS A 178 -6.59 16.26 -4.45
N ILE A 179 -5.93 15.18 -4.87
CA ILE A 179 -4.74 15.26 -5.71
C ILE A 179 -5.06 15.84 -7.09
N ALA A 180 -6.14 15.38 -7.74
CA ALA A 180 -6.56 15.94 -9.02
C ALA A 180 -6.94 17.42 -8.91
N ARG A 181 -7.62 17.84 -7.83
CA ARG A 181 -7.96 19.24 -7.56
C ARG A 181 -6.70 20.10 -7.35
N MET A 182 -5.73 19.62 -6.58
CA MET A 182 -4.45 20.33 -6.39
C MET A 182 -3.71 20.51 -7.72
N MET A 183 -3.59 19.43 -8.52
CA MET A 183 -2.95 19.49 -9.83
C MET A 183 -3.65 20.45 -10.79
N SER A 184 -4.99 20.53 -10.73
CA SER A 184 -5.76 21.42 -11.60
C SER A 184 -5.67 22.89 -11.16
N ASN A 185 -5.55 23.15 -9.86
CA ASN A 185 -5.42 24.51 -9.31
C ASN A 185 -4.01 25.07 -9.48
N GLU A 186 -2.98 24.22 -9.53
CA GLU A 186 -1.59 24.60 -9.77
C GLU A 186 -1.16 24.33 -11.22
N GLN A 187 -1.92 24.84 -12.19
CA GLN A 187 -1.71 24.60 -13.64
C GLN A 187 -0.26 24.81 -14.12
N ARG A 188 0.52 25.69 -13.47
CA ARG A 188 1.93 25.97 -13.80
C ARG A 188 2.94 24.96 -13.23
N LEU A 189 2.57 24.23 -12.18
CA LEU A 189 3.44 23.25 -11.50
C LEU A 189 3.01 21.80 -11.75
N ALA A 190 1.81 21.56 -12.26
CA ALA A 190 1.28 20.22 -12.52
C ALA A 190 2.20 19.34 -13.41
N PRO A 191 2.80 19.85 -14.52
CA PRO A 191 3.74 19.05 -15.31
C PRO A 191 5.01 18.69 -14.54
N TRP A 192 5.51 19.59 -13.68
CA TRP A 192 6.67 19.36 -12.83
C TRP A 192 6.38 18.35 -11.72
N MET A 193 5.22 18.41 -11.07
CA MET A 193 4.82 17.43 -10.05
C MET A 193 4.62 16.03 -10.65
N ILE A 194 3.95 15.93 -11.81
CA ILE A 194 3.82 14.67 -12.54
C ILE A 194 5.20 14.15 -12.95
N GLY A 195 6.05 15.04 -13.48
CA GLY A 195 7.43 14.74 -13.84
C GLY A 195 8.25 14.26 -12.65
N ALA A 196 8.14 14.89 -11.48
CA ALA A 196 8.84 14.50 -10.25
C ALA A 196 8.31 13.18 -9.66
N MET A 197 7.00 12.93 -9.70
CA MET A 197 6.42 11.64 -9.30
C MET A 197 6.87 10.50 -10.22
N ILE A 198 6.93 10.75 -11.54
CA ILE A 198 7.36 9.77 -12.55
C ILE A 198 8.88 9.58 -12.56
N LEU A 199 9.67 10.66 -12.64
CA LEU A 199 11.13 10.59 -12.54
C LEU A 199 11.56 10.04 -11.20
N GLY A 200 10.81 10.36 -10.15
CA GLY A 200 10.91 9.73 -8.86
C GLY A 200 10.70 8.21 -9.01
N ALA A 201 9.52 7.77 -9.40
CA ALA A 201 9.24 6.37 -9.71
C ALA A 201 10.30 5.65 -10.59
N LEU A 202 10.92 6.33 -11.56
CA LEU A 202 11.87 5.76 -12.52
C LEU A 202 13.34 5.80 -12.06
N ALA A 203 13.74 6.68 -11.14
CA ALA A 203 15.12 6.82 -10.68
C ALA A 203 15.65 5.58 -9.92
N ALA A 204 14.77 4.65 -9.55
CA ALA A 204 15.13 3.32 -9.05
C ALA A 204 15.75 2.40 -10.13
N GLY A 205 15.66 2.75 -11.42
CA GLY A 205 15.98 1.83 -12.52
C GLY A 205 17.26 2.08 -13.33
N SER A 206 17.89 3.26 -13.31
CA SER A 206 18.84 3.59 -14.41
C SER A 206 20.08 4.43 -14.11
N ASN A 207 20.40 4.85 -12.87
CA ASN A 207 21.66 5.57 -12.64
C ASN A 207 22.27 5.41 -11.21
N PRO A 208 23.43 4.75 -11.05
CA PRO A 208 24.12 4.61 -9.76
C PRO A 208 24.60 5.93 -9.13
N GLN A 209 24.81 7.00 -9.92
CA GLN A 209 25.23 8.29 -9.38
C GLN A 209 24.07 9.18 -8.90
N ALA A 210 22.84 8.93 -9.36
CA ALA A 210 21.63 9.57 -8.81
C ALA A 210 21.09 8.82 -7.57
N ALA A 211 21.55 7.59 -7.35
CA ALA A 211 21.14 6.74 -6.24
C ALA A 211 21.45 7.34 -4.86
N GLY A 212 22.50 8.16 -4.74
CA GLY A 212 22.89 8.77 -3.46
C GLY A 212 21.82 9.65 -2.79
N ALA A 213 20.89 10.21 -3.57
CA ALA A 213 19.73 10.96 -3.08
C ALA A 213 18.42 10.14 -3.05
N ALA A 214 18.36 9.00 -3.75
CA ALA A 214 17.18 8.16 -3.91
C ALA A 214 17.13 6.94 -2.95
N ILE A 215 18.23 6.62 -2.26
CA ILE A 215 18.36 5.43 -1.40
C ILE A 215 17.49 5.46 -0.12
N ALA A 216 16.82 6.57 0.21
CA ALA A 216 16.06 6.70 1.46
C ALA A 216 14.54 6.47 1.35
N GLY A 217 14.00 6.28 0.15
CA GLY A 217 12.57 5.98 -0.02
C GLY A 217 12.20 5.98 -1.50
N GLY A 218 11.57 4.90 -1.96
CA GLY A 218 11.07 4.73 -3.33
C GLY A 218 10.55 6.05 -3.88
N SER A 219 11.09 6.52 -4.99
CA SER A 219 11.13 7.97 -5.21
C SER A 219 9.78 8.59 -5.61
N ALA A 220 8.77 7.75 -5.83
CA ALA A 220 7.35 8.12 -5.83
C ALA A 220 6.78 8.38 -4.41
N VAL A 221 7.16 7.57 -3.41
CA VAL A 221 6.84 7.78 -1.98
C VAL A 221 7.52 9.05 -1.48
N ALA A 222 8.77 9.30 -1.90
CA ALA A 222 9.47 10.55 -1.57
C ALA A 222 8.82 11.79 -2.21
N ALA A 223 8.35 11.69 -3.46
CA ALA A 223 7.57 12.77 -4.09
C ALA A 223 6.23 13.00 -3.37
N GLN A 224 5.54 11.93 -2.95
CA GLN A 224 4.30 12.04 -2.16
C GLN A 224 4.54 12.74 -0.81
N GLN A 225 5.65 12.47 -0.13
CA GLN A 225 6.01 13.14 1.13
C GLN A 225 6.18 14.67 0.98
N SER A 226 6.33 15.18 -0.26
CA SER A 226 6.35 16.62 -0.54
C SER A 226 4.96 17.22 -0.82
N LEU A 227 3.93 16.38 -1.05
CA LEU A 227 2.57 16.86 -1.17
C LEU A 227 2.05 17.27 0.20
N LYS A 228 1.62 18.53 0.30
CA LYS A 228 1.03 19.10 1.51
C LYS A 228 -0.40 19.49 1.23
N PHE A 229 -1.34 18.74 1.78
CA PHE A 229 -2.75 19.07 1.62
C PHE A 229 -3.10 20.38 2.33
N SER A 230 -4.01 21.14 1.73
CA SER A 230 -4.51 22.36 2.35
C SER A 230 -5.30 22.04 3.62
N ARG A 231 -5.40 23.00 4.54
CA ARG A 231 -6.19 22.83 5.79
C ARG A 231 -7.65 22.49 5.50
N ASP A 232 -8.20 23.03 4.42
CA ASP A 232 -9.58 22.81 4.02
C ASP A 232 -9.80 21.38 3.53
N MET A 233 -8.87 20.86 2.73
CA MET A 233 -8.86 19.46 2.29
C MET A 233 -8.70 18.48 3.45
N GLU A 234 -7.85 18.80 4.43
CA GLU A 234 -7.70 17.97 5.63
C GLU A 234 -8.99 17.91 6.46
N ARG A 235 -9.68 19.06 6.65
CA ARG A 235 -10.98 19.08 7.35
C ARG A 235 -12.06 18.34 6.57
N GLU A 236 -12.07 18.43 5.26
CA GLU A 236 -12.98 17.68 4.40
C GLU A 236 -12.73 16.16 4.53
N ALA A 237 -11.47 15.75 4.45
CA ALA A 237 -11.07 14.35 4.59
C ALA A 237 -11.40 13.77 5.97
N ASP A 238 -11.18 14.53 7.05
CA ASP A 238 -11.54 14.11 8.42
C ASP A 238 -13.05 13.86 8.54
N ARG A 239 -13.88 14.77 8.00
CA ARG A 239 -15.34 14.71 8.13
C ARG A 239 -15.95 13.57 7.31
N VAL A 240 -15.52 13.45 6.06
CA VAL A 240 -15.94 12.36 5.17
C VAL A 240 -15.45 11.03 5.76
N GLY A 241 -14.18 10.96 6.17
CA GLY A 241 -13.55 9.79 6.76
C GLY A 241 -14.24 9.33 8.03
N PHE A 242 -14.61 10.25 8.93
CA PHE A 242 -15.38 9.94 10.13
C PHE A 242 -16.75 9.34 9.79
N GLY A 243 -17.45 9.91 8.80
CA GLY A 243 -18.74 9.40 8.32
C GLY A 243 -18.61 8.00 7.68
N VAL A 244 -17.53 7.76 6.94
CA VAL A 244 -17.22 6.45 6.33
C VAL A 244 -16.87 5.42 7.41
N LEU A 245 -16.01 5.77 8.36
CA LEU A 245 -15.58 4.90 9.46
C LEU A 245 -16.78 4.42 10.29
N THR A 246 -17.61 5.36 10.74
CA THR A 246 -18.81 5.05 11.54
C THR A 246 -19.88 4.33 10.71
N GLY A 247 -20.04 4.68 9.44
CA GLY A 247 -20.92 3.97 8.50
C GLY A 247 -20.49 2.52 8.23
N ALA A 248 -19.20 2.23 8.31
CA ALA A 248 -18.65 0.89 8.23
C ALA A 248 -18.77 0.08 9.54
N GLY A 249 -19.31 0.69 10.61
CA GLY A 249 -19.52 0.06 11.91
C GLY A 249 -18.29 0.00 12.81
N PHE A 250 -17.25 0.78 12.50
CA PHE A 250 -16.14 1.02 13.43
C PHE A 250 -16.49 2.11 14.45
N ASP A 251 -15.85 2.07 15.61
CA ASP A 251 -16.00 3.10 16.63
C ASP A 251 -15.30 4.40 16.19
N GLY A 252 -16.04 5.51 16.19
CA GLY A 252 -15.54 6.84 15.88
C GLY A 252 -14.42 7.30 16.83
N GLN A 253 -14.29 6.69 18.02
CA GLN A 253 -13.16 6.93 18.93
C GLN A 253 -11.79 6.67 18.29
N GLY A 254 -11.72 5.82 17.25
CA GLY A 254 -10.47 5.57 16.52
C GLY A 254 -9.82 6.83 15.93
N PHE A 255 -10.62 7.79 15.44
CA PHE A 255 -10.10 9.08 14.95
C PHE A 255 -9.43 9.88 16.06
N VAL A 256 -10.10 9.98 17.20
CA VAL A 256 -9.61 10.79 18.33
C VAL A 256 -8.37 10.16 18.95
N SER A 257 -8.37 8.84 19.19
CA SER A 257 -7.20 8.18 19.77
C SER A 257 -6.00 8.18 18.82
N MET A 258 -6.22 8.06 17.51
CA MET A 258 -5.14 8.19 16.53
C MET A 258 -4.59 9.63 16.47
N PHE A 259 -5.45 10.64 16.49
CA PHE A 259 -5.01 12.04 16.54
C PHE A 259 -4.22 12.35 17.82
N ASP A 260 -4.66 11.84 18.97
CA ASP A 260 -3.91 12.01 20.22
C ASP A 260 -2.53 11.34 20.15
N LYS A 261 -2.42 10.15 19.55
CA LYS A 261 -1.14 9.47 19.31
C LYS A 261 -0.21 10.31 18.42
N LEU A 262 -0.73 10.82 17.31
CA LEU A 262 0.03 11.69 16.40
C LEU A 262 0.44 13.01 17.06
N ALA A 263 -0.46 13.63 17.82
CA ALA A 263 -0.17 14.87 18.54
C ALA A 263 0.88 14.66 19.65
N GLN A 264 0.82 13.53 20.36
CA GLN A 264 1.85 13.14 21.34
C GLN A 264 3.20 12.92 20.66
N ALA A 265 3.23 12.17 19.55
CA ALA A 265 4.44 11.94 18.77
C ALA A 265 5.07 13.25 18.27
N SER A 266 4.25 14.18 17.78
CA SER A 266 4.72 15.51 17.34
C SER A 266 5.37 16.34 18.45
N ARG A 267 4.95 16.16 19.71
CA ARG A 267 5.47 16.90 20.87
C ARG A 267 6.79 16.33 21.41
N LEU A 268 6.97 15.01 21.29
CA LEU A 268 8.09 14.28 21.90
C LEU A 268 9.37 14.24 21.03
N ASN A 269 9.52 15.19 20.10
CA ASN A 269 10.62 15.35 19.14
C ASN A 269 10.40 14.58 17.81
N ASP A 270 10.24 15.33 16.71
CA ASP A 270 10.12 14.81 15.33
C ASP A 270 11.52 14.41 14.81
N ASP A 271 12.03 13.26 15.27
CA ASP A 271 13.24 12.63 14.71
C ASP A 271 13.02 12.10 13.27
N GLY A 272 11.92 12.51 12.61
CA GLY A 272 11.52 12.10 11.26
C GLY A 272 10.76 10.77 11.19
N ALA A 273 10.41 10.17 12.33
CA ALA A 273 9.69 8.90 12.38
C ALA A 273 8.20 9.01 11.97
N PHE A 274 7.63 10.21 11.94
CA PHE A 274 6.22 10.48 11.62
C PHE A 274 6.06 11.40 10.40
N PRO A 275 6.52 10.99 9.21
CA PRO A 275 6.37 11.80 8.00
C PRO A 275 4.90 12.09 7.65
N TYR A 276 3.95 11.28 8.13
CA TYR A 276 2.50 11.52 7.99
C TYR A 276 2.09 12.96 8.36
N LEU A 277 2.67 13.52 9.43
CA LEU A 277 2.32 14.88 9.88
C LEU A 277 2.83 16.00 8.96
N ARG A 278 3.76 15.69 8.05
CA ARG A 278 4.29 16.67 7.08
C ARG A 278 3.32 16.86 5.92
N SER A 279 2.73 15.77 5.42
CA SER A 279 1.69 15.80 4.38
C SER A 279 0.30 16.11 4.95
N HIS A 280 0.03 15.70 6.19
CA HIS A 280 -1.24 15.89 6.91
C HIS A 280 -1.05 16.68 8.22
N PRO A 281 -0.91 18.03 8.17
CA PRO A 281 -0.70 18.82 9.37
C PRO A 281 -1.88 18.72 10.34
N LEU A 282 -1.64 18.14 11.52
CA LEU A 282 -2.63 18.04 12.59
C LEU A 282 -2.72 19.37 13.37
N THR A 283 -3.93 19.87 13.60
CA THR A 283 -4.17 21.11 14.34
C THR A 283 -5.15 20.87 15.49
N GLY A 284 -5.09 21.72 16.52
CA GLY A 284 -6.05 21.65 17.64
C GLY A 284 -7.51 21.79 17.19
N GLU A 285 -7.77 22.54 16.12
CA GLU A 285 -9.09 22.67 15.50
C GLU A 285 -9.61 21.32 14.97
N ARG A 286 -8.79 20.56 14.23
CA ARG A 286 -9.15 19.23 13.71
C ARG A 286 -9.43 18.24 14.84
N ILE A 287 -8.60 18.26 15.89
CA ILE A 287 -8.80 17.43 17.08
C ILE A 287 -10.14 17.77 17.75
N ALA A 288 -10.41 19.07 17.97
CA ALA A 288 -11.66 19.52 18.56
C ALA A 288 -12.89 19.17 17.69
N ASP A 289 -12.80 19.29 16.35
CA ASP A 289 -13.88 18.90 15.43
C ASP A 289 -14.18 17.40 15.58
N MET A 290 -13.17 16.52 15.56
CA MET A 290 -13.38 15.08 15.74
C MET A 290 -13.93 14.72 17.12
N GLN A 291 -13.44 15.36 18.17
CA GLN A 291 -13.97 15.18 19.53
C GLN A 291 -15.44 15.60 19.64
N SER A 292 -15.82 16.70 18.98
CA SER A 292 -17.21 17.19 18.98
C SER A 292 -18.20 16.27 18.25
N ARG A 293 -17.69 15.39 17.36
CA ARG A 293 -18.48 14.41 16.61
C ARG A 293 -18.73 13.11 17.38
N LEU A 294 -17.99 12.88 18.46
CA LEU A 294 -18.24 11.74 19.31
C LEU A 294 -19.58 11.91 20.05
N PRO A 295 -20.35 10.82 20.23
CA PRO A 295 -21.54 10.87 21.07
C PRO A 295 -21.17 11.37 22.47
N SER A 296 -21.94 12.33 23.02
CA SER A 296 -21.67 12.85 24.36
C SER A 296 -21.77 11.75 25.42
N ALA A 297 -20.76 11.61 26.28
CA ALA A 297 -20.76 10.67 27.40
C ALA A 297 -21.92 10.89 28.39
N ALA A 298 -22.44 12.13 28.47
CA ALA A 298 -23.62 12.49 29.28
C ALA A 298 -24.94 11.90 28.75
N ALA A 299 -24.95 11.31 27.56
CA ALA A 299 -26.13 10.61 27.05
C ALA A 299 -26.40 9.28 27.77
N GLY A 300 -25.56 8.84 28.73
CA GLY A 300 -25.86 7.69 29.59
C GLY A 300 -26.19 6.41 28.81
N VAL A 301 -25.73 6.32 27.56
CA VAL A 301 -25.97 5.16 26.72
C VAL A 301 -24.81 4.21 27.02
N GLY A 302 -24.97 3.37 28.05
CA GLY A 302 -24.35 2.05 28.03
C GLY A 302 -24.62 1.40 26.66
N PRO A 303 -23.81 0.44 26.18
CA PRO A 303 -23.91 -0.07 24.81
C PRO A 303 -25.38 -0.19 24.44
N ARG A 304 -25.84 0.65 23.48
CA ARG A 304 -27.25 0.67 23.07
C ARG A 304 -27.64 -0.80 22.92
N ALA A 305 -28.73 -1.25 23.51
CA ALA A 305 -29.24 -2.60 23.23
C ALA A 305 -29.51 -2.78 21.71
N ASP A 306 -29.62 -1.63 21.03
CA ASP A 306 -29.79 -1.30 19.63
C ASP A 306 -28.51 -0.73 18.95
N ALA A 307 -27.35 -0.73 19.62
CA ALA A 307 -26.07 -0.50 18.94
C ALA A 307 -25.94 -1.66 17.95
N PRO A 308 -25.66 -1.39 16.66
CA PRO A 308 -25.37 -2.47 15.74
C PRO A 308 -24.28 -3.32 16.41
N LEU A 309 -24.59 -4.59 16.66
CA LEU A 309 -23.59 -5.59 16.99
C LEU A 309 -22.44 -5.33 16.02
N ARG A 310 -21.22 -5.15 16.56
CA ARG A 310 -20.02 -4.91 15.76
C ARG A 310 -20.10 -5.80 14.52
N PRO A 311 -20.16 -5.23 13.30
CA PRO A 311 -20.52 -6.00 12.12
C PRO A 311 -19.70 -7.29 12.05
N ALA A 312 -20.39 -8.41 11.79
CA ALA A 312 -19.73 -9.69 11.65
C ALA A 312 -18.62 -9.58 10.60
N GLY A 313 -17.38 -9.92 10.97
CA GLY A 313 -16.22 -9.85 10.08
C GLY A 313 -15.22 -8.72 10.35
N LEU A 314 -15.51 -7.75 11.24
CA LEU A 314 -14.49 -6.79 11.67
C LEU A 314 -13.41 -7.48 12.53
N PRO A 315 -12.12 -7.15 12.34
CA PRO A 315 -11.04 -7.86 13.03
C PRO A 315 -11.08 -7.62 14.54
N SER A 316 -10.88 -8.66 15.34
CA SER A 316 -10.78 -8.53 16.80
C SER A 316 -9.54 -7.74 17.21
N ALA A 317 -9.56 -7.20 18.43
CA ALA A 317 -8.36 -6.58 19.03
C ALA A 317 -7.21 -7.59 19.16
N ALA A 318 -7.52 -8.87 19.38
CA ALA A 318 -6.52 -9.93 19.40
C ALA A 318 -5.87 -10.11 18.03
N MET A 319 -6.65 -10.22 16.95
CA MET A 319 -6.11 -10.31 15.59
C MET A 319 -5.29 -9.07 15.23
N HIS A 320 -5.77 -7.87 15.58
CA HIS A 320 -5.02 -6.62 15.37
C HIS A 320 -3.67 -6.65 16.08
N ALA A 321 -3.60 -7.12 17.32
CA ALA A 321 -2.33 -7.24 18.05
C ALA A 321 -1.33 -8.18 17.35
N LEU A 322 -1.81 -9.28 16.73
CA LEU A 322 -0.95 -10.17 15.93
C LEU A 322 -0.50 -9.52 14.62
N ALA A 323 -1.38 -8.80 13.94
CA ALA A 323 -1.05 -8.07 12.71
C ALA A 323 -0.04 -6.94 12.97
N SER A 324 -0.24 -6.16 14.03
CA SER A 324 0.69 -5.14 14.51
C SER A 324 2.05 -5.74 14.87
N ALA A 325 2.07 -6.90 15.54
CA ALA A 325 3.30 -7.64 15.84
C ALA A 325 4.03 -8.11 14.57
N ARG A 326 3.30 -8.68 13.60
CA ARG A 326 3.87 -9.09 12.30
C ARG A 326 4.47 -7.87 11.58
N ALA A 327 3.73 -6.77 11.46
CA ALA A 327 4.20 -5.54 10.85
C ALA A 327 5.49 -5.02 11.50
N ARG A 328 5.52 -4.98 12.83
CA ARG A 328 6.69 -4.54 13.60
C ARG A 328 7.94 -5.38 13.32
N VAL A 329 7.81 -6.71 13.29
CA VAL A 329 8.95 -7.60 13.01
C VAL A 329 9.39 -7.52 11.55
N LEU A 330 8.44 -7.41 10.60
CA LEU A 330 8.74 -7.32 9.17
C LEU A 330 9.37 -5.99 8.74
N ALA A 331 9.08 -4.90 9.45
CA ALA A 331 9.70 -3.59 9.23
C ALA A 331 11.12 -3.51 9.85
N GLU A 332 11.37 -4.31 10.89
CA GLU A 332 12.65 -4.37 11.57
C GLU A 332 13.71 -5.14 10.75
N ARG A 333 14.96 -4.71 10.86
CA ARG A 333 16.15 -5.24 10.17
C ARG A 333 17.33 -5.44 11.14
N ASN A 334 17.21 -4.95 12.38
CA ASN A 334 18.23 -5.04 13.42
C ASN A 334 18.00 -6.31 14.27
N SER A 335 18.96 -7.22 14.23
CA SER A 335 18.92 -8.49 14.95
C SER A 335 18.89 -8.35 16.48
N THR A 336 19.42 -7.26 17.04
CA THR A 336 19.34 -6.97 18.49
C THR A 336 17.90 -6.72 18.91
N ARG A 337 17.12 -6.02 18.07
CA ARG A 337 15.69 -5.76 18.34
C ARG A 337 14.88 -7.05 18.29
N TRP A 338 15.15 -7.92 17.31
CA TRP A 338 14.57 -9.26 17.25
C TRP A 338 14.90 -10.08 18.50
N SER A 339 16.16 -10.08 18.93
CA SER A 339 16.59 -10.80 20.14
C SER A 339 15.84 -10.32 21.39
N GLY A 340 15.63 -9.00 21.53
CA GLY A 340 14.84 -8.44 22.61
C GLY A 340 13.38 -8.91 22.62
N TRP A 341 12.73 -9.01 21.45
CA TRP A 341 11.36 -9.54 21.37
C TRP A 341 11.26 -11.03 21.68
N VAL A 342 12.28 -11.83 21.32
CA VAL A 342 12.38 -13.24 21.74
C VAL A 342 12.47 -13.34 23.27
N GLN A 343 13.26 -12.47 23.91
CA GLN A 343 13.39 -12.45 25.38
C GLN A 343 12.08 -12.04 26.06
N ILE A 344 11.39 -11.02 25.57
CA ILE A 344 10.08 -10.60 26.09
C ILE A 344 9.07 -11.76 25.99
N ALA A 345 9.00 -12.41 24.83
CA ALA A 345 8.11 -13.55 24.59
C ALA A 345 8.46 -14.78 25.45
N ALA A 346 9.68 -14.86 25.98
CA ALA A 346 10.09 -15.93 26.88
C ALA A 346 9.42 -15.86 28.25
N GLY A 347 8.96 -14.68 28.68
CA GLY A 347 8.23 -14.51 29.93
C GLY A 347 6.95 -15.35 29.99
N SER A 348 6.61 -15.84 31.18
CA SER A 348 5.39 -16.63 31.41
C SER A 348 4.10 -15.83 31.21
N ALA A 349 4.16 -14.51 31.41
CA ALA A 349 3.04 -13.58 31.25
C ALA A 349 2.98 -12.90 29.86
N ALA A 350 3.71 -13.42 28.86
CA ALA A 350 3.77 -12.83 27.53
C ALA A 350 2.38 -12.83 26.86
N LYS A 351 1.98 -11.65 26.36
CA LYS A 351 0.71 -11.45 25.65
C LYS A 351 0.76 -12.08 24.25
N PRO A 352 -0.39 -12.37 23.61
CA PRO A 352 -0.41 -12.95 22.26
C PRO A 352 0.42 -12.18 21.21
N GLY A 353 0.33 -10.85 21.17
CA GLY A 353 1.16 -10.04 20.25
C GLY A 353 2.67 -10.18 20.51
N GLU A 354 3.07 -10.34 21.78
CA GLU A 354 4.48 -10.54 22.15
C GLU A 354 4.96 -11.94 21.76
N LEU A 355 4.13 -12.97 21.98
CA LEU A 355 4.41 -14.34 21.53
C LEU A 355 4.55 -14.42 20.01
N TYR A 356 3.67 -13.74 19.26
CA TYR A 356 3.75 -13.64 17.81
C TYR A 356 5.05 -12.96 17.37
N ALA A 357 5.34 -11.78 17.92
CA ALA A 357 6.55 -11.04 17.60
C ALA A 357 7.81 -11.87 17.92
N GLY A 358 7.84 -12.52 19.08
CA GLY A 358 8.93 -13.38 19.50
C GLY A 358 9.12 -14.60 18.60
N ALA A 359 8.05 -15.30 18.24
CA ALA A 359 8.12 -16.46 17.34
C ALA A 359 8.66 -16.06 15.96
N LEU A 360 8.13 -14.99 15.36
CA LEU A 360 8.60 -14.50 14.06
C LEU A 360 10.03 -13.93 14.15
N SER A 361 10.41 -13.32 15.28
CA SER A 361 11.79 -12.83 15.51
C SER A 361 12.79 -13.97 15.68
N ALA A 362 12.43 -15.02 16.41
CA ALA A 362 13.24 -16.24 16.54
C ALA A 362 13.46 -16.88 15.17
N GLN A 363 12.43 -16.89 14.31
CA GLN A 363 12.56 -17.33 12.92
C GLN A 363 13.57 -16.49 12.13
N ARG A 364 13.54 -15.15 12.26
CA ARG A 364 14.50 -14.25 11.59
C ARG A 364 15.94 -14.45 12.07
N LEU A 365 16.12 -14.95 13.29
CA LEU A 365 17.41 -15.30 13.88
C LEU A 365 17.86 -16.74 13.60
N GLY A 366 17.08 -17.53 12.85
CA GLY A 366 17.36 -18.94 12.58
C GLY A 366 17.12 -19.89 13.77
N GLN A 367 16.44 -19.42 14.83
CA GLN A 367 16.16 -20.19 16.04
C GLN A 367 14.85 -20.98 15.87
N HIS A 368 14.84 -21.98 14.98
CA HIS A 368 13.63 -22.67 14.53
C HIS A 368 12.85 -23.37 15.66
N ASP A 369 13.54 -24.07 16.57
CA ASP A 369 12.89 -24.73 17.71
C ASP A 369 12.22 -23.71 18.63
N ARG A 370 12.91 -22.60 18.90
CA ARG A 370 12.38 -21.53 19.74
C ARG A 370 11.18 -20.85 19.09
N ALA A 371 11.23 -20.63 17.77
CA ALA A 371 10.13 -20.07 17.01
C ALA A 371 8.88 -20.96 17.10
N ALA A 372 9.05 -22.27 16.90
CA ALA A 372 7.95 -23.24 16.98
C ALA A 372 7.36 -23.33 18.41
N GLU A 373 8.20 -23.33 19.45
CA GLU A 373 7.73 -23.32 20.84
C GLU A 373 6.88 -22.07 21.16
N LEU A 374 7.37 -20.88 20.78
CA LEU A 374 6.65 -19.63 20.99
C LEU A 374 5.35 -19.58 20.18
N ALA A 375 5.34 -20.07 18.94
CA ALA A 375 4.15 -20.17 18.12
C ALA A 375 3.13 -21.17 18.70
N GLN A 376 3.57 -22.28 19.29
CA GLN A 376 2.66 -23.23 19.93
C GLN A 376 2.04 -22.62 21.20
N ARG A 377 2.82 -21.89 22.00
CA ARG A 377 2.31 -21.12 23.15
C ARG A 377 1.29 -20.07 22.71
N LEU A 378 1.59 -19.34 21.62
CA LEU A 378 0.66 -18.37 21.02
C LEU A 378 -0.68 -19.03 20.67
N ARG A 379 -0.65 -20.15 19.93
CA ARG A 379 -1.84 -20.88 19.51
C ARG A 379 -2.74 -21.18 20.72
N THR A 380 -2.16 -21.69 21.81
CA THR A 380 -2.91 -22.01 23.04
C THR A 380 -3.45 -20.76 23.75
N ALA A 381 -2.74 -19.63 23.66
CA ALA A 381 -3.09 -18.40 24.37
C ALA A 381 -4.15 -17.53 23.65
N VAL A 382 -4.28 -17.64 22.32
CA VAL A 382 -5.25 -16.84 21.56
C VAL A 382 -6.67 -17.41 21.68
N ALA A 383 -7.61 -16.53 22.01
CA ALA A 383 -9.04 -16.78 21.93
C ALA A 383 -9.61 -16.09 20.67
N GLY A 384 -10.71 -16.63 20.14
CA GLY A 384 -11.34 -16.12 18.91
C GLY A 384 -10.80 -16.78 17.65
N SER A 385 -11.68 -17.05 16.69
CA SER A 385 -11.36 -17.79 15.47
C SER A 385 -10.40 -17.03 14.55
N ASP A 386 -10.49 -15.71 14.49
CA ASP A 386 -9.68 -14.85 13.62
C ASP A 386 -8.21 -14.76 14.08
N ALA A 387 -7.98 -14.48 15.36
CA ALA A 387 -6.65 -14.48 15.96
C ALA A 387 -6.04 -15.89 15.94
N ARG A 388 -6.86 -16.93 16.15
CA ARG A 388 -6.40 -18.31 16.05
C ARG A 388 -5.95 -18.67 14.63
N ALA A 389 -6.70 -18.28 13.60
CA ALA A 389 -6.31 -18.51 12.21
C ALA A 389 -4.96 -17.85 11.86
N MET A 390 -4.71 -16.63 12.34
CA MET A 390 -3.43 -15.95 12.11
C MET A 390 -2.26 -16.60 12.88
N ALA A 391 -2.51 -17.16 14.07
CA ALA A 391 -1.53 -17.94 14.82
C ALA A 391 -1.22 -19.30 14.15
N ASP A 392 -2.26 -19.97 13.64
CA ASP A 392 -2.14 -21.21 12.88
C ASP A 392 -1.36 -21.00 11.56
N ALA A 393 -1.61 -19.88 10.87
CA ALA A 393 -0.85 -19.49 9.69
C ALA A 393 0.63 -19.24 9.97
N LEU A 394 0.96 -18.59 11.10
CA LEU A 394 2.35 -18.45 11.54
C LEU A 394 2.99 -19.80 11.80
N MET A 395 2.30 -20.71 12.51
CA MET A 395 2.82 -22.06 12.76
C MET A 395 3.06 -22.83 11.45
N LEU A 396 2.15 -22.74 10.49
CA LEU A 396 2.34 -23.35 9.17
C LEU A 396 3.57 -22.79 8.45
N GLU A 397 3.75 -21.45 8.46
CA GLU A 397 4.94 -20.78 7.90
C GLU A 397 6.23 -21.33 8.53
N LEU A 398 6.24 -21.52 9.86
CA LEU A 398 7.40 -22.03 10.59
C LEU A 398 7.71 -23.50 10.29
N LEU A 399 6.70 -24.38 10.24
CA LEU A 399 6.87 -25.81 9.98
C LEU A 399 7.41 -26.11 8.57
N MET A 400 7.23 -25.18 7.63
CA MET A 400 7.74 -25.31 6.26
C MET A 400 9.22 -24.92 6.11
N LEU A 401 9.85 -24.35 7.14
CA LEU A 401 11.23 -23.90 7.04
C LEU A 401 12.21 -25.08 7.10
N PRO A 402 13.31 -25.03 6.33
CA PRO A 402 14.41 -25.98 6.51
C PRO A 402 14.93 -25.94 7.95
N GLY A 403 15.08 -27.11 8.58
CA GLY A 403 15.55 -27.21 9.97
C GLY A 403 14.47 -26.93 11.03
N ALA A 404 13.21 -26.72 10.64
CA ALA A 404 12.10 -26.69 11.60
C ALA A 404 11.88 -28.06 12.27
N PRO A 405 11.38 -28.09 13.51
CA PRO A 405 11.06 -29.34 14.19
C PRO A 405 10.04 -30.13 13.39
N ALA A 406 10.35 -31.40 13.10
CA ALA A 406 9.49 -32.24 12.29
C ALA A 406 8.16 -32.52 12.99
N ASN A 407 7.06 -32.06 12.38
CA ASN A 407 5.70 -32.38 12.82
C ASN A 407 4.76 -32.51 11.61
N ALA A 408 4.90 -33.63 10.89
CA ALA A 408 4.17 -33.88 9.65
C ALA A 408 2.64 -33.90 9.84
N ALA A 409 2.16 -34.39 10.97
CA ALA A 409 0.73 -34.44 11.29
C ALA A 409 0.14 -33.03 11.43
N LEU A 410 0.80 -32.16 12.21
CA LEU A 410 0.35 -30.77 12.38
C LEU A 410 0.50 -29.98 11.07
N LEU A 411 1.57 -30.20 10.30
CA LEU A 411 1.74 -29.57 8.99
C LEU A 411 0.57 -29.92 8.06
N ALA A 412 0.19 -31.19 7.99
CA ALA A 412 -0.93 -31.65 7.15
C ALA A 412 -2.27 -31.06 7.62
N GLU A 413 -2.54 -31.06 8.93
CA GLU A 413 -3.74 -30.46 9.53
C GLU A 413 -3.86 -28.98 9.15
N LEU A 414 -2.81 -28.19 9.41
CA LEU A 414 -2.80 -26.74 9.18
C LEU A 414 -2.88 -26.41 7.69
N ARG A 415 -2.17 -27.14 6.83
CA ARG A 415 -2.23 -26.98 5.38
C ARG A 415 -3.64 -27.21 4.85
N ASP A 416 -4.28 -28.30 5.29
CA ASP A 416 -5.62 -28.68 4.80
C ASP A 416 -6.67 -27.66 5.25
N ALA A 417 -6.58 -27.18 6.50
CA ALA A 417 -7.40 -26.08 6.98
C ALA A 417 -7.15 -24.78 6.17
N ALA A 418 -5.90 -24.45 5.87
CA ALA A 418 -5.52 -23.25 5.14
C ALA A 418 -6.06 -23.26 3.70
N LEU A 419 -5.97 -24.39 2.99
CA LEU A 419 -6.55 -24.58 1.64
C LEU A 419 -8.09 -24.50 1.60
N ALA A 420 -8.74 -24.81 2.73
CA ALA A 420 -10.19 -24.78 2.88
C ALA A 420 -10.73 -23.42 3.38
N SER A 421 -9.87 -22.54 3.88
CA SER A 421 -10.27 -21.28 4.56
C SER A 421 -11.12 -20.32 3.73
N GLY A 422 -10.94 -20.29 2.41
CA GLY A 422 -11.56 -19.31 1.52
C GLY A 422 -10.90 -17.92 1.55
N SER A 423 -9.93 -17.68 2.44
CA SER A 423 -9.17 -16.43 2.54
C SER A 423 -7.88 -16.52 1.73
N ARG A 424 -7.40 -15.38 1.18
CA ARG A 424 -6.23 -15.33 0.31
C ARG A 424 -4.98 -15.85 1.01
N GLY A 425 -4.69 -15.34 2.19
CA GLY A 425 -3.44 -15.56 2.88
C GLY A 425 -3.23 -17.02 3.32
N PRO A 426 -4.20 -17.66 3.99
CA PRO A 426 -4.10 -19.08 4.27
C PRO A 426 -4.14 -19.93 3.00
N LEU A 427 -4.88 -19.55 1.95
CA LEU A 427 -4.82 -20.26 0.66
C LEU A 427 -3.40 -20.28 0.09
N LEU A 428 -2.70 -19.14 0.10
CA LEU A 428 -1.33 -19.04 -0.41
C LEU A 428 -0.35 -19.87 0.42
N LEU A 429 -0.42 -19.80 1.75
CA LEU A 429 0.43 -20.60 2.64
C LEU A 429 0.14 -22.10 2.50
N GLY A 430 -1.14 -22.49 2.50
CA GLY A 430 -1.58 -23.86 2.29
C GLY A 430 -1.16 -24.42 0.93
N ALA A 431 -1.22 -23.60 -0.13
CA ALA A 431 -0.75 -23.99 -1.45
C ALA A 431 0.76 -24.20 -1.49
N GLN A 432 1.55 -23.32 -0.86
CA GLN A 432 3.00 -23.51 -0.76
C GLN A 432 3.35 -24.77 0.04
N ALA A 433 2.68 -25.02 1.17
CA ALA A 433 2.83 -26.24 1.95
C ALA A 433 2.47 -27.50 1.15
N ALA A 434 1.38 -27.46 0.40
CA ALA A 434 0.95 -28.56 -0.47
C ALA A 434 1.96 -28.84 -1.59
N ILE A 435 2.49 -27.80 -2.25
CA ILE A 435 3.55 -27.97 -3.27
C ILE A 435 4.78 -28.63 -2.64
N ALA A 436 5.23 -28.16 -1.47
CA ALA A 436 6.39 -28.70 -0.77
C ALA A 436 6.18 -30.17 -0.31
N SER A 437 4.94 -30.56 -0.03
CA SER A 437 4.57 -31.93 0.37
C SER A 437 4.20 -32.85 -0.80
N GLY A 438 4.39 -32.42 -2.06
CA GLY A 438 4.07 -33.22 -3.25
C GLY A 438 2.59 -33.21 -3.68
N GLU A 439 1.73 -32.43 -3.01
CA GLU A 439 0.30 -32.25 -3.31
C GLU A 439 0.04 -31.06 -4.26
N ALA A 440 0.94 -30.84 -5.22
CA ALA A 440 0.89 -29.69 -6.13
C ALA A 440 -0.41 -29.63 -6.97
N GLU A 441 -1.06 -30.77 -7.26
CA GLU A 441 -2.35 -30.78 -7.97
C GLU A 441 -3.48 -30.15 -7.15
N ARG A 442 -3.51 -30.42 -5.84
CA ARG A 442 -4.49 -29.85 -4.92
C ARG A 442 -4.29 -28.34 -4.79
N ALA A 443 -3.03 -27.90 -4.68
CA ALA A 443 -2.66 -26.49 -4.70
C ALA A 443 -3.11 -25.80 -6.01
N ALA A 444 -2.78 -26.38 -7.17
CA ALA A 444 -3.15 -25.85 -8.47
C ALA A 444 -4.67 -25.71 -8.63
N SER A 445 -5.43 -26.72 -8.20
CA SER A 445 -6.89 -26.71 -8.29
C SER A 445 -7.52 -25.57 -7.48
N ARG A 446 -7.04 -25.34 -6.25
CA ARG A 446 -7.56 -24.26 -5.39
C ARG A 446 -7.16 -22.87 -5.91
N LEU A 447 -5.91 -22.70 -6.33
CA LEU A 447 -5.42 -21.44 -6.88
C LEU A 447 -6.07 -21.09 -8.23
N GLN A 448 -6.36 -22.09 -9.08
CA GLN A 448 -7.02 -21.87 -10.36
C GLN A 448 -8.41 -21.26 -10.18
N VAL A 449 -9.16 -21.67 -9.15
CA VAL A 449 -10.45 -21.04 -8.79
C VAL A 449 -10.22 -19.62 -8.32
N TRP A 450 -9.25 -19.40 -7.42
CA TRP A 450 -8.98 -18.08 -6.85
C TRP A 450 -8.65 -17.02 -7.91
N VAL A 451 -7.75 -17.33 -8.84
CA VAL A 451 -7.27 -16.36 -9.84
C VAL A 451 -8.30 -16.03 -10.92
N VAL A 452 -9.39 -16.79 -11.02
CA VAL A 452 -10.53 -16.43 -11.88
C VAL A 452 -11.27 -15.23 -11.28
N ASP A 453 -11.51 -15.26 -9.97
CA ASP A 453 -12.19 -14.17 -9.26
C ASP A 453 -11.24 -13.01 -8.92
N HIS A 454 -9.94 -13.30 -8.79
CA HIS A 454 -8.89 -12.35 -8.41
C HIS A 454 -7.75 -12.30 -9.44
N PRO A 455 -8.02 -11.90 -10.70
CA PRO A 455 -7.03 -11.96 -11.78
C PRO A 455 -5.82 -11.02 -11.57
N ARG A 456 -5.92 -10.07 -10.64
CA ARG A 456 -4.86 -9.12 -10.28
C ARG A 456 -3.98 -9.58 -9.12
N ASP A 457 -4.20 -10.79 -8.58
CA ASP A 457 -3.37 -11.34 -7.51
C ASP A 457 -2.10 -12.00 -8.08
N ALA A 458 -1.02 -11.20 -8.16
CA ALA A 458 0.25 -11.64 -8.72
C ALA A 458 0.87 -12.82 -7.95
N GLN A 459 0.79 -12.82 -6.61
CA GLN A 459 1.37 -13.88 -5.78
C GLN A 459 0.60 -15.20 -5.91
N ALA A 460 -0.72 -15.15 -6.08
CA ALA A 460 -1.52 -16.34 -6.40
C ALA A 460 -1.14 -16.94 -7.75
N TRP A 461 -1.03 -16.10 -8.80
CA TRP A 461 -0.54 -16.54 -10.11
C TRP A 461 0.86 -17.14 -10.04
N GLN A 462 1.79 -16.51 -9.32
CA GLN A 462 3.14 -17.03 -9.14
C GLN A 462 3.19 -18.36 -8.38
N THR A 463 2.28 -18.55 -7.42
CA THR A 463 2.17 -19.82 -6.69
C THR A 463 1.54 -20.91 -7.56
N LEU A 464 0.58 -20.55 -8.42
CA LEU A 464 -0.03 -21.45 -9.40
C LEU A 464 1.00 -21.91 -10.44
N ALA A 465 1.85 -20.99 -10.91
CA ALA A 465 2.96 -21.32 -11.80
C ALA A 465 3.88 -22.40 -11.20
N ARG A 466 4.27 -22.23 -9.92
CA ARG A 466 5.08 -23.23 -9.19
C ARG A 466 4.37 -24.58 -9.05
N ALA A 467 3.06 -24.57 -8.79
CA ALA A 467 2.27 -25.78 -8.71
C ALA A 467 2.23 -26.53 -10.07
N HIS A 468 2.06 -25.81 -11.17
CA HIS A 468 2.12 -26.39 -12.52
C HIS A 468 3.51 -26.91 -12.87
N GLN A 469 4.57 -26.17 -12.52
CA GLN A 469 5.95 -26.59 -12.74
C GLN A 469 6.28 -27.89 -12.00
N ALA A 470 5.85 -28.02 -10.74
CA ALA A 470 6.01 -29.24 -9.94
C ALA A 470 5.30 -30.47 -10.55
N ARG A 471 4.35 -30.25 -11.48
CA ARG A 471 3.63 -31.30 -12.23
C ARG A 471 4.11 -31.46 -13.68
N GLY A 472 5.18 -30.76 -14.07
CA GLY A 472 5.69 -30.79 -15.45
C GLY A 472 4.77 -30.14 -16.48
N ARG A 473 3.81 -29.31 -16.05
CA ARG A 473 2.85 -28.60 -16.93
C ARG A 473 3.44 -27.27 -17.40
N THR A 474 4.52 -27.34 -18.18
CA THR A 474 5.34 -26.18 -18.57
C THR A 474 4.54 -25.06 -19.21
N LEU A 475 3.67 -25.35 -20.19
CA LEU A 475 2.89 -24.32 -20.90
C LEU A 475 2.01 -23.51 -19.94
N ARG A 476 1.30 -24.20 -19.03
CA ARG A 476 0.46 -23.57 -18.00
C ARG A 476 1.26 -22.78 -16.98
N ALA A 477 2.44 -23.29 -16.59
CA ALA A 477 3.34 -22.59 -15.69
C ALA A 477 3.80 -21.25 -16.30
N VAL A 478 4.24 -21.27 -17.55
CA VAL A 478 4.68 -20.05 -18.26
C VAL A 478 3.54 -19.04 -18.45
N ARG A 479 2.31 -19.49 -18.74
CA ARG A 479 1.15 -18.59 -18.77
C ARG A 479 0.91 -17.94 -17.40
N ALA A 480 0.90 -18.73 -16.33
CA ALA A 480 0.69 -18.21 -14.98
C ALA A 480 1.78 -17.19 -14.58
N GLU A 481 3.04 -17.40 -14.98
CA GLU A 481 4.11 -16.40 -14.81
C GLU A 481 3.84 -15.11 -15.59
N ALA A 482 3.30 -15.20 -16.81
CA ALA A 482 2.93 -14.03 -17.60
C ALA A 482 1.82 -13.22 -16.93
N GLU A 483 0.79 -13.88 -16.39
CA GLU A 483 -0.30 -13.21 -15.69
C GLU A 483 0.16 -12.57 -14.37
N ALA A 484 1.08 -13.21 -13.64
CA ALA A 484 1.69 -12.61 -12.45
C ALA A 484 2.38 -11.28 -12.77
N ARG A 485 3.07 -11.18 -13.93
CA ARG A 485 3.69 -9.94 -14.39
C ARG A 485 2.68 -8.90 -14.84
N ALA A 486 1.66 -9.33 -15.59
CA ALA A 486 0.56 -8.47 -16.01
C ALA A 486 -0.20 -7.85 -14.82
N ALA A 487 -0.37 -8.62 -13.75
CA ALA A 487 -0.98 -8.16 -12.50
C ALA A 487 -0.21 -6.99 -11.86
N HIS A 488 1.10 -6.90 -12.05
CA HIS A 488 1.93 -5.76 -11.61
C HIS A 488 2.21 -4.72 -12.70
N PHE A 489 1.43 -4.73 -13.80
CA PHE A 489 1.63 -3.86 -14.96
C PHE A 489 3.00 -4.02 -15.66
N ASP A 490 3.69 -5.14 -15.43
CA ASP A 490 4.94 -5.48 -16.14
C ASP A 490 4.61 -6.11 -17.50
N TRP A 491 4.02 -5.31 -18.39
CA TRP A 491 3.54 -5.75 -19.69
C TRP A 491 4.65 -6.30 -20.58
N ASP A 492 5.85 -5.70 -20.53
CA ASP A 492 7.02 -6.18 -21.27
C ASP A 492 7.43 -7.60 -20.82
N GLY A 493 7.59 -7.79 -19.51
CA GLY A 493 7.92 -9.10 -18.96
C GLY A 493 6.81 -10.13 -19.19
N ALA A 494 5.54 -9.73 -19.15
CA ALA A 494 4.43 -10.61 -19.48
C ALA A 494 4.51 -11.08 -20.94
N LEU A 495 4.80 -10.17 -21.88
CA LEU A 495 4.97 -10.49 -23.30
C LEU A 495 6.15 -11.44 -23.53
N GLU A 496 7.28 -11.23 -22.85
CA GLU A 496 8.43 -12.14 -22.93
C GLU A 496 8.07 -13.56 -22.51
N ARG A 497 7.30 -13.73 -21.42
CA ARG A 497 6.84 -15.05 -20.96
C ARG A 497 5.90 -15.70 -21.99
N LEU A 498 4.96 -14.96 -22.55
CA LEU A 498 4.02 -15.48 -23.56
C LEU A 498 4.75 -15.88 -24.84
N LYS A 499 5.77 -15.12 -25.28
CA LYS A 499 6.63 -15.51 -26.40
C LYS A 499 7.46 -16.76 -26.08
N ALA A 500 7.96 -16.89 -24.86
CA ALA A 500 8.67 -18.09 -24.42
C ALA A 500 7.78 -19.34 -24.45
N ALA A 501 6.49 -19.21 -24.08
CA ALA A 501 5.51 -20.28 -24.22
C ALA A 501 5.33 -20.74 -25.69
N GLN A 502 5.30 -19.80 -26.65
CA GLN A 502 5.23 -20.11 -28.08
C GLN A 502 6.53 -20.73 -28.62
N ALA A 503 7.67 -20.42 -28.02
CA ALA A 503 8.97 -20.96 -28.38
C ALA A 503 9.23 -22.38 -27.82
N LEU A 504 8.34 -22.91 -26.96
CA LEU A 504 8.47 -24.27 -26.42
C LEU A 504 8.48 -25.32 -27.55
N PRO A 505 9.15 -26.48 -27.34
CA PRO A 505 9.16 -27.57 -28.31
C PRO A 505 7.73 -27.99 -28.71
N PRO A 506 7.47 -28.36 -29.99
CA PRO A 506 6.13 -28.71 -30.45
C PRO A 506 5.43 -29.77 -29.58
N ALA A 507 6.17 -30.76 -29.07
CA ALA A 507 5.63 -31.78 -28.18
C ALA A 507 5.07 -31.21 -26.86
N GLN A 508 5.71 -30.19 -26.28
CA GLN A 508 5.23 -29.52 -25.06
C GLN A 508 4.13 -28.51 -25.37
N ARG A 509 4.24 -27.82 -26.50
CA ARG A 509 3.29 -26.78 -26.93
C ARG A 509 1.93 -27.37 -27.32
N ASN A 510 1.95 -28.49 -28.04
CA ASN A 510 0.74 -29.15 -28.54
C ASN A 510 0.13 -30.14 -27.52
N ALA A 511 0.74 -30.29 -26.34
CA ALA A 511 0.21 -31.13 -25.27
C ALA A 511 -1.12 -30.59 -24.70
N ASP A 512 -1.36 -29.28 -24.83
CA ASP A 512 -2.61 -28.63 -24.39
C ASP A 512 -3.01 -27.53 -25.41
N PRO A 513 -3.76 -27.89 -26.48
CA PRO A 513 -4.14 -26.95 -27.53
C PRO A 513 -5.02 -25.80 -27.04
N ILE A 514 -5.83 -26.03 -26.00
CA ILE A 514 -6.69 -25.01 -25.41
C ILE A 514 -5.81 -23.96 -24.71
N GLU A 515 -4.86 -24.41 -23.89
CA GLU A 515 -3.93 -23.51 -23.21
C GLU A 515 -3.09 -22.70 -24.20
N LEU A 516 -2.65 -23.32 -25.30
CA LEU A 516 -1.92 -22.61 -26.35
C LEU A 516 -2.76 -21.49 -26.98
N ALA A 517 -4.04 -21.75 -27.27
CA ALA A 517 -4.95 -20.74 -27.79
C ALA A 517 -5.14 -19.57 -26.80
N ILE A 518 -5.19 -19.86 -25.50
CA ILE A 518 -5.25 -18.84 -24.44
C ILE A 518 -3.96 -18.00 -24.44
N VAL A 519 -2.79 -18.64 -24.49
CA VAL A 519 -1.48 -17.94 -24.58
C VAL A 519 -1.44 -17.01 -25.78
N ASP A 520 -1.89 -17.48 -26.95
CA ASP A 520 -1.91 -16.68 -28.18
C ASP A 520 -2.85 -15.48 -28.08
N SER A 521 -4.03 -15.67 -27.49
CA SER A 521 -4.97 -14.57 -27.23
C SER A 521 -4.37 -13.55 -26.28
N ARG A 522 -3.82 -14.02 -25.16
CA ARG A 522 -3.27 -13.15 -24.13
C ARG A 522 -2.08 -12.35 -24.65
N ARG A 523 -1.25 -12.93 -25.51
CA ARG A 523 -0.14 -12.23 -26.15
C ARG A 523 -0.62 -11.02 -26.93
N ARG A 524 -1.69 -11.17 -27.73
CA ARG A 524 -2.28 -10.06 -28.50
C ARG A 524 -2.80 -8.97 -27.57
N ASP A 525 -3.51 -9.33 -26.51
CA ASP A 525 -4.00 -8.35 -25.53
C ASP A 525 -2.86 -7.55 -24.87
N VAL A 526 -1.76 -8.21 -24.52
CA VAL A 526 -0.59 -7.56 -23.91
C VAL A 526 0.12 -6.65 -24.92
N GLU A 527 0.24 -7.07 -26.18
CA GLU A 527 0.79 -6.24 -27.27
C GLU A 527 -0.05 -4.97 -27.50
N ASP A 528 -1.38 -5.09 -27.41
CA ASP A 528 -2.29 -3.95 -27.53
C ASP A 528 -2.09 -2.93 -26.41
N ARG A 529 -1.95 -3.41 -25.17
CA ARG A 529 -1.67 -2.58 -23.99
C ARG A 529 -0.32 -1.87 -24.08
N LEU A 530 0.72 -2.54 -24.59
CA LEU A 530 2.03 -1.93 -24.82
C LEU A 530 1.96 -0.84 -25.90
N ARG A 531 1.25 -1.10 -27.01
CA ARG A 531 1.04 -0.10 -28.06
C ARG A 531 0.26 1.11 -27.57
N GLU A 532 -0.73 0.91 -26.70
CA GLU A 532 -1.44 2.01 -26.05
C GLU A 532 -0.52 2.83 -25.15
N ALA A 533 0.30 2.18 -24.33
CA ALA A 533 1.26 2.86 -23.45
C ALA A 533 2.26 3.72 -24.24
N MET A 534 2.85 3.18 -25.32
CA MET A 534 3.81 3.89 -26.16
C MET A 534 3.20 5.11 -26.86
N ARG A 535 2.01 4.97 -27.47
CA ARG A 535 1.34 6.08 -28.18
C ARG A 535 1.05 7.28 -27.29
N GLU A 536 0.96 7.06 -25.98
CA GLU A 536 0.71 8.12 -25.00
C GLU A 536 2.00 8.76 -24.47
N GLU A 537 3.13 8.05 -24.53
CA GLU A 537 4.45 8.64 -24.26
C GLU A 537 4.84 9.61 -25.37
N ASP A 538 4.55 9.27 -26.63
CA ASP A 538 4.84 10.13 -27.80
C ASP A 538 4.00 11.42 -27.88
N LYS A 539 2.90 11.51 -27.13
CA LYS A 539 2.00 12.69 -27.08
C LYS A 539 2.44 13.77 -26.08
N ARG A 540 3.49 13.52 -25.31
CA ARG A 540 4.04 14.42 -24.28
C ARG A 540 5.30 15.10 -24.80
#